data_AF-A0A836QVL9-F1
#
_entry.id   AF-A0A836QVL9-F1
#
_cell.length_a   1.000
_cell.length_b   1.000
_cell.length_c   1.000
_cell.angle_alpha   90.00
_cell.angle_beta   90.00
_cell.angle_gamma   90.00
#
_symmetry.space_group_name_H-M   'P 1'
#
loop_
_entity.id
_entity.type
_entity.pdbx_description
1 polymer ?
#
loop_
_entity_poly.entity_id
_entity_poly.type
_entity_poly.pdbx_seq_one_letter_code
_entity_poly.pdbx_strand_id
1 'polypeptide(L)' 'MKKNVPVVLSIAGSDSGGGAGIQADIKTLNTMKVFATTAKT' A
#
# COMPACT_ATOMS: atom_id res chain seq x y z
N MET A 1 -24.83 3.10 4.94
CA MET A 1 -24.13 3.73 3.80
C MET A 1 -22.83 2.97 3.56
N LYS A 2 -22.58 2.42 2.36
CA LYS A 2 -21.26 1.83 2.04
C LYS A 2 -20.25 2.98 1.95
N LYS A 3 -19.24 3.00 2.83
CA LYS A 3 -18.10 3.90 2.66
C LYS A 3 -17.28 3.41 1.48
N ASN A 4 -17.11 4.24 0.46
CA ASN A 4 -16.13 3.97 -0.59
C ASN A 4 -14.74 4.10 0.04
N VAL A 5 -14.06 2.96 0.21
CA VAL A 5 -12.66 2.93 0.61
C VAL A 5 -11.83 3.26 -0.64
N PRO A 6 -11.00 4.32 -0.62
CA PRO A 6 -10.15 4.64 -1.75
C PRO A 6 -9.20 3.47 -2.03
N VAL A 7 -8.93 3.23 -3.31
CA VAL A 7 -7.97 2.20 -3.77
C VAL A 7 -6.75 2.90 -4.35
N VAL A 8 -5.56 2.50 -3.93
CA VAL A 8 -4.29 3.06 -4.42
C VAL A 8 -3.38 1.95 -4.91
N LEU A 9 -2.73 2.16 -6.05
CA LEU A 9 -1.70 1.29 -6.61
C LEU A 9 -0.31 1.83 -6.25
N SER A 10 0.47 1.04 -5.52
CA SER A 10 1.91 1.24 -5.33
C SER A 10 2.67 0.46 -6.42
N ILE A 11 3.59 1.15 -7.09
CA ILE A 11 4.54 0.55 -8.04
C ILE A 11 5.94 0.79 -7.50
N ALA A 12 6.52 -0.23 -6.89
CA ALA A 12 7.81 -0.15 -6.24
C ALA A 12 8.48 -1.53 -6.13
N GLY A 13 9.77 -1.52 -5.78
CA GLY A 13 10.48 -2.74 -5.40
C GLY A 13 9.99 -3.31 -4.06
N SER A 14 10.29 -4.59 -3.83
CA SER A 14 10.03 -5.24 -2.55
C SER A 14 11.21 -5.07 -1.61
N ASP A 15 10.95 -4.64 -0.37
CA ASP A 15 11.92 -4.64 0.71
C ASP A 15 11.52 -5.70 1.75
N SER A 16 12.23 -6.83 1.80
CA SER A 16 11.97 -7.91 2.77
C SER A 16 12.21 -7.49 4.23
N GLY A 17 12.94 -6.40 4.48
CA GLY A 17 13.08 -5.80 5.82
C GLY A 17 11.84 -5.04 6.27
N GLY A 18 10.97 -4.67 5.32
CA GLY A 18 9.67 -4.04 5.57
C GLY A 18 9.73 -2.57 6.00
N GLY A 19 10.89 -1.92 5.86
CA GLY A 19 11.11 -0.51 6.19
C GLY A 19 10.95 0.44 5.01
N ALA A 20 11.01 -0.08 3.78
CA ALA A 20 10.87 0.65 2.53
C ALA A 20 9.98 -0.11 1.52
N GLY A 21 9.97 0.36 0.27
CA GLY A 21 9.29 -0.29 -0.85
C GLY A 21 7.79 -0.54 -0.62
N ILE A 22 7.26 -1.54 -1.31
CA ILE A 22 5.84 -1.93 -1.24
C ILE A 22 5.37 -2.15 0.21
N GLN A 23 6.22 -2.67 1.08
CA GLN A 23 5.88 -2.95 2.47
C GLN A 23 5.63 -1.66 3.27
N ALA A 24 6.47 -0.64 3.10
CA ALA A 24 6.27 0.67 3.73
C ALA A 24 5.04 1.39 3.15
N ASP A 25 4.81 1.26 1.85
CA ASP A 25 3.63 1.83 1.18
C ASP A 25 2.34 1.21 1.74
N ILE A 26 2.25 -0.13 1.81
CA ILE A 26 1.08 -0.83 2.38
C ILE A 26 0.84 -0.39 3.82
N LYS A 27 1.88 -0.31 4.66
CA LYS A 27 1.75 0.14 6.06
C LYS A 27 1.17 1.54 6.13
N THR A 28 1.69 2.46 5.33
CA THR A 28 1.24 3.85 5.27
C THR A 28 -0.21 3.95 4.78
N LEU A 29 -0.55 3.28 3.69
CA LEU A 29 -1.89 3.28 3.11
C LEU A 29 -2.93 2.67 4.05
N ASN A 30 -2.58 1.59 4.76
CA ASN A 30 -3.44 0.99 5.76
C ASN A 30 -3.69 1.94 6.94
N THR A 31 -2.65 2.63 7.44
CA THR A 31 -2.81 3.68 8.46
C THR A 31 -3.74 4.80 7.98
N MET A 32 -3.73 5.11 6.68
CA MET A 32 -4.61 6.10 6.05
C MET A 32 -6.01 5.58 5.70
N LYS A 33 -6.36 4.33 6.08
CA LYS A 33 -7.65 3.68 5.76
C LYS A 33 -7.89 3.56 4.24
N VAL A 34 -6.84 3.28 3.48
CA VAL A 34 -6.85 3.07 2.03
C VAL A 34 -6.65 1.58 1.74
N PHE A 35 -7.34 1.06 0.72
CA PHE A 35 -7.09 -0.29 0.22
C PHE A 35 -5.88 -0.26 -0.74
N ALA A 36 -4.76 -0.79 -0.27
CA ALA A 36 -3.53 -0.85 -1.05
C ALA A 36 -3.55 -2.00 -2.07
N THR A 37 -3.11 -1.71 -3.29
CA THR A 37 -2.81 -2.66 -4.35
C THR A 37 -1.37 -2.44 -4.81
N THR A 38 -0.72 -3.46 -5.37
CA THR A 38 0.72 -3.39 -5.64
C THR A 38 1.07 -4.00 -6.99
N ALA A 39 1.94 -3.35 -7.75
CA ALA A 39 2.63 -3.93 -8.90
C ALA A 39 4.15 -3.85 -8.65
N LYS A 40 4.77 -5.01 -8.46
CA LYS A 40 6.20 -5.10 -8.12
C LYS A 40 7.05 -4.98 -9.39
N THR A 41 8.06 -4.13 -9.34
CA THR A 41 9.15 -4.04 -10.35
C THR A 41 10.27 -5.01 -10.04
#